data_AF-A0A6G2DQ77-F1
#
_entry.id   AF-A0A6G2DQ77-F1
#
_cell.length_a   1.000
_cell.length_b   1.000
_cell.length_c   1.000
_cell.angle_alpha   90.00
_cell.angle_beta   90.00
_cell.angle_gamma   90.00
#
_symmetry.space_group_name_H-M   'P 1'
#
loop_
_entity.id
_entity.type
_entity.pdbx_description
1 polymer ?
#
loop_
_entity_poly.entity_id
_entity_poly.type
_entity_poly.pdbx_seq_one_letter_code
_entity_poly.pdbx_strand_id
1 'polypeptide(L)'
;FIKGDIADKMLINKIFKSYHPQIVVNLAAQAGVRYSITNPDVYIESNIVGFHNVLEACRHSYEIYDGGVERLVYASSSSVYG
;
A
#
# COMPACT_ATOMS: atom_id res chain seq x y z
N PHE A 1 -1.95 3.85 -16.23
CA PHE A 1 -2.48 2.67 -15.50
C PHE A 1 -1.38 1.62 -15.43
N ILE A 2 -1.10 1.07 -14.26
CA ILE A 2 -0.10 0.01 -14.03
C ILE A 2 -0.83 -1.16 -13.40
N LYS A 3 -0.80 -2.33 -14.04
CA LYS A 3 -1.39 -3.56 -13.50
C LYS A 3 -0.34 -4.25 -12.62
N GLY A 4 -0.66 -4.48 -11.36
CA GLY A 4 0.19 -5.23 -10.43
C GLY A 4 -0.36 -5.22 -9.00
N ASP A 5 0.40 -5.82 -8.09
CA ASP A 5 0.04 -6.00 -6.68
C ASP A 5 0.84 -5.04 -5.79
N ILE A 6 0.21 -4.49 -4.75
CA ILE A 6 0.88 -3.68 -3.74
C ILE A 6 1.80 -4.52 -2.83
N ALA A 7 1.58 -5.83 -2.75
CA ALA A 7 2.48 -6.77 -2.08
C ALA A 7 3.81 -6.96 -2.83
N ASP A 8 3.88 -6.61 -4.13
CA ASP A 8 5.13 -6.61 -4.89
C ASP A 8 5.98 -5.37 -4.56
N LYS A 9 6.90 -5.55 -3.62
CA LYS A 9 7.83 -4.51 -3.19
C LYS A 9 8.69 -3.95 -4.34
N MET A 10 9.09 -4.77 -5.31
CA MET A 10 9.93 -4.31 -6.42
C MET A 10 9.13 -3.40 -7.34
N LEU A 11 7.88 -3.75 -7.62
CA LEU A 11 6.97 -2.91 -8.39
C LEU A 11 6.72 -1.58 -7.71
N ILE A 12 6.38 -1.57 -6.42
CA ILE A 12 6.14 -0.35 -5.66
C ILE A 12 7.38 0.57 -5.69
N ASN A 13 8.56 0.02 -5.40
CA ASN A 13 9.80 0.80 -5.46
C ASN A 13 10.07 1.38 -6.86
N LYS A 14 9.79 0.61 -7.91
CA LYS A 14 9.93 1.09 -9.30
C LYS A 14 8.97 2.25 -9.58
N ILE A 15 7.72 2.17 -9.13
CA ILE A 15 6.72 3.22 -9.32
C ILE A 15 7.20 4.52 -8.65
N PHE A 16 7.63 4.46 -7.40
CA PHE A 16 8.08 5.65 -6.66
C PHE A 16 9.30 6.31 -7.33
N LYS A 17 10.27 5.51 -7.77
CA LYS A 17 11.45 5.99 -8.52
C LYS A 17 11.14 6.55 -9.90
N SER A 18 10.01 6.17 -10.50
CA SER A 18 9.68 6.59 -11.88
C SER A 18 8.78 7.81 -11.91
N TYR A 19 7.87 7.93 -10.93
CA TYR A 19 6.79 8.91 -10.96
C TYR A 19 6.85 9.95 -9.85
N HIS A 20 7.70 9.76 -8.83
CA HIS A 20 7.92 10.72 -7.75
C HIS A 20 6.63 11.29 -7.14
N PRO A 21 5.71 10.44 -6.65
CA PRO A 21 4.43 10.92 -6.12
C PRO A 21 4.65 11.82 -4.90
N GLN A 22 3.89 12.91 -4.81
CA GLN A 22 3.82 13.76 -3.62
C GLN A 22 2.65 13.37 -2.70
N ILE A 23 1.60 12.76 -3.27
CA ILE A 23 0.41 12.31 -2.55
C ILE A 23 0.12 10.87 -2.95
N VAL A 24 -0.12 10.02 -1.96
CA VAL A 24 -0.49 8.62 -2.13
C VAL A 24 -1.85 8.38 -1.49
N VAL A 25 -2.77 7.76 -2.23
CA VAL A 25 -4.06 7.32 -1.72
C VAL A 25 -4.11 5.80 -1.83
N ASN A 26 -3.94 5.10 -0.71
CA ASN A 26 -3.99 3.65 -0.66
C ASN A 26 -5.43 3.15 -0.44
N LEU A 27 -6.08 2.78 -1.54
CA LEU A 27 -7.40 2.14 -1.57
C LEU A 27 -7.32 0.63 -1.83
N ALA A 28 -6.12 0.09 -2.02
CA ALA A 28 -5.92 -1.32 -2.32
C ALA A 28 -6.00 -2.14 -1.03
N ALA A 29 -6.95 -3.07 -1.00
CA ALA A 29 -7.18 -4.00 0.08
C ALA A 29 -8.01 -5.19 -0.42
N GLN A 30 -7.88 -6.34 0.23
CA GLN A 30 -8.87 -7.39 0.20
C GLN A 30 -10.04 -6.97 1.09
N ALA A 31 -11.16 -6.62 0.45
CA ALA A 31 -12.38 -6.22 1.14
C ALA A 31 -13.14 -7.45 1.67
N GLY A 32 -13.83 -7.27 2.80
CA GLY A 32 -14.73 -8.28 3.38
C GLY A 32 -14.03 -9.22 4.35
N VAL A 33 -14.35 -9.05 5.64
CA VAL A 33 -13.79 -9.84 6.76
C VAL A 33 -14.16 -11.31 6.69
N ARG A 34 -15.29 -11.69 6.08
CA ARG A 34 -15.68 -13.11 5.99
C ARG A 34 -14.72 -13.93 5.13
N TYR A 35 -14.18 -13.36 4.06
CA TYR A 35 -13.26 -14.09 3.18
C TYR A 35 -11.93 -14.37 3.87
N SER A 36 -11.49 -13.51 4.80
CA SER A 36 -10.25 -13.74 5.56
C SER A 36 -10.35 -14.93 6.51
N ILE A 37 -11.55 -15.36 6.90
CA ILE A 37 -11.75 -16.59 7.69
C ILE A 37 -11.40 -17.83 6.85
N THR A 38 -11.75 -17.80 5.56
CA THR A 38 -11.50 -18.92 4.64
C THR A 38 -10.14 -18.85 3.96
N ASN A 39 -9.60 -17.65 3.77
CA ASN A 39 -8.33 -17.42 3.09
C ASN A 39 -7.58 -16.23 3.73
N PRO A 40 -7.02 -16.44 4.93
CA PRO A 40 -6.37 -15.39 5.70
C PRO A 40 -5.12 -14.84 5.01
N ASP A 41 -4.40 -15.67 4.25
CA ASP A 41 -3.14 -15.29 3.61
C ASP A 41 -3.33 -14.14 2.61
N VAL A 42 -4.40 -14.19 1.80
CA VAL A 42 -4.73 -13.11 0.85
C VAL A 42 -5.01 -11.80 1.60
N TYR A 43 -5.64 -11.86 2.77
CA TYR A 43 -5.91 -10.68 3.58
C TYR A 43 -4.62 -10.08 4.16
N ILE A 44 -3.71 -10.93 4.65
CA ILE A 44 -2.39 -10.50 5.15
C ILE A 44 -1.56 -9.90 4.02
N GLU A 45 -1.53 -10.55 2.86
CA GLU A 45 -0.73 -10.13 1.71
C GLU A 45 -1.14 -8.74 1.24
N SER A 46 -2.43 -8.48 0.99
CA SER A 46 -2.86 -7.17 0.51
C SER A 46 -2.90 -6.12 1.61
N ASN A 47 -3.49 -6.42 2.77
CA ASN A 47 -3.85 -5.39 3.75
C ASN A 47 -2.71 -5.06 4.71
N ILE A 48 -1.80 -6.01 4.94
CA ILE A 48 -0.68 -5.84 5.87
C ILE A 48 0.62 -5.69 5.10
N VAL A 49 1.00 -6.68 4.29
CA VAL A 49 2.27 -6.67 3.55
C VAL A 49 2.25 -5.58 2.48
N GLY A 50 1.18 -5.50 1.69
CA GLY A 50 1.01 -4.48 0.67
C GLY A 50 0.99 -3.06 1.26
N PHE A 51 0.26 -2.86 2.36
CA PHE A 51 0.25 -1.56 3.03
C PHE A 51 1.63 -1.19 3.60
N HIS A 52 2.34 -2.15 4.21
CA HIS A 52 3.70 -1.95 4.69
C HIS A 52 4.65 -1.51 3.57
N ASN A 53 4.56 -2.12 2.39
CA ASN A 53 5.37 -1.73 1.24
C ASN A 53 5.10 -0.28 0.81
N VAL A 54 3.84 0.15 0.81
CA VAL A 54 3.47 1.53 0.51
C VAL A 54 4.02 2.49 1.56
N LEU A 55 3.92 2.16 2.85
CA LEU A 55 4.47 2.97 3.93
C LEU A 55 5.99 3.16 3.79
N GLU A 56 6.72 2.08 3.56
CA GLU A 56 8.18 2.15 3.41
C GLU A 56 8.59 2.88 2.13
N ALA A 57 7.81 2.79 1.05
CA ALA A 57 8.06 3.56 -0.16
C ALA A 57 7.82 5.07 0.07
N CYS A 58 6.75 5.43 0.78
CA CYS A 58 6.52 6.81 1.21
C CYS A 58 7.65 7.31 2.11
N ARG A 59 8.14 6.51 3.06
CA ARG A 59 9.25 6.91 3.94
C ARG A 59 10.56 7.13 3.16
N HIS A 60 10.94 6.20 2.29
CA HIS A 60 12.17 6.31 1.49
C HIS A 60 12.07 7.34 0.37
N SER A 61 10.88 7.79 0.00
CA SER A 61 10.71 8.78 -1.08
C SER A 61 11.55 10.05 -0.88
N TYR A 62 11.67 10.50 0.37
CA TYR A 62 12.48 11.67 0.78
C TYR A 62 13.98 11.51 0.53
N GLU A 63 14.47 10.27 0.38
CA GLU A 63 15.87 9.96 0.07
C GLU A 63 16.09 9.79 -1.45
N ILE A 64 15.01 9.58 -2.21
CA ILE A 64 15.06 9.21 -3.63
C ILE A 64 14.82 10.42 -4.53
N TYR A 65 13.93 11.34 -4.15
CA TYR A 65 13.58 12.52 -4.94
C TYR A 65 13.20 13.71 -4.07
N ASP A 66 13.37 14.91 -4.61
CA ASP A 66 13.08 16.17 -3.90
C ASP A 66 11.58 16.28 -3.54
N GLY A 67 11.30 16.73 -2.32
CA GLY A 67 9.95 16.86 -1.75
C GLY A 67 9.35 15.58 -1.15
N GLY A 68 9.68 14.39 -1.64
CA GLY A 68 9.13 13.11 -1.14
C GLY A 68 7.59 13.03 -1.19
N VAL A 69 7.00 12.05 -0.49
CA VAL A 69 5.55 11.92 -0.29
C VAL A 69 5.12 12.73 0.94
N GLU A 70 4.44 13.84 0.71
CA GLU A 70 3.93 14.72 1.75
C GLU A 70 2.67 14.17 2.44
N ARG A 71 1.84 13.40 1.72
CA ARG A 71 0.57 12.88 2.25
C ARG A 71 0.30 11.45 1.82
N LEU A 72 -0.06 10.63 2.81
CA LEU A 72 -0.63 9.31 2.61
C LEU A 72 -2.05 9.27 3.19
N VAL A 73 -3.02 8.94 2.36
CA VAL A 73 -4.40 8.64 2.78
C VAL A 73 -4.60 7.14 2.71
N TYR A 74 -5.05 6.53 3.81
CA TYR A 74 -5.31 5.09 3.91
C TYR A 74 -6.78 4.82 4.21
N ALA A 75 -7.41 3.97 3.39
CA ALA A 75 -8.78 3.54 3.60
C ALA A 75 -8.83 2.35 4.58
N SER A 76 -8.94 2.67 5.88
CA SER A 76 -9.15 1.66 6.94
C SER A 76 -10.60 1.14 6.96
N SER A 77 -10.92 0.23 7.90
CA SER A 77 -12.26 -0.35 8.08
C SER A 77 -12.73 -0.24 9.53
N SER A 78 -14.04 -0.06 9.73
CA SER A 78 -14.67 -0.14 11.05
C SER A 78 -14.56 -1.53 11.70
N SER A 79 -14.24 -2.57 10.92
CA SER A 79 -14.06 -3.94 11.41
C SER A 79 -12.92 -4.12 12.41
N VAL A 80 -12.05 -3.12 12.59
CA VAL A 80 -11.01 -3.14 13.64
C VAL A 80 -11.58 -3.06 15.05
N TYR A 81 -12.85 -2.64 15.20
CA TYR A 81 -13.49 -2.45 16.51
C TYR A 81 -14.31 -3.65 17.00
N GLY A 82 -14.44 -4.72 16.20
CA GLY A 82 -15.30 -5.87 16.51
C GLY A 82 -16.68 -5.76 15.90
#